data_AF-A0A836SX64-F1
#
_entry.id   AF-A0A836SX64-F1
#
_cell.length_a   1.000
_cell.length_b   1.000
_cell.length_c   1.000
_cell.angle_alpha   90.00
_cell.angle_beta   90.00
_cell.angle_gamma   90.00
#
_symmetry.space_group_name_H-M   'P 1'
#
loop_
_entity.id
_entity.type
_entity.pdbx_description
1 polymer ?
#
loop_
_entity_poly.entity_id
_entity_poly.type
_entity_poly.pdbx_seq_one_letter_code
_entity_poly.pdbx_strand_id
1 'polypeptide(L)'
;MNKIVKNAEEAIFDITDGLTIMLGGFGLCGIPEHSIRALFSKGIKNLTCISNNAGVDNCGLGLLLEKHQIKKMIASYVGENKEFERQL
;
A
#
# COMPACT_ATOMS: atom_id res chain seq x y z
N MET A 1 10.73 6.30 -26.10
CA MET A 1 9.76 6.95 -25.20
C MET A 1 10.34 6.92 -23.80
N ASN A 2 10.53 8.08 -23.16
CA ASN A 2 11.02 8.15 -21.79
C ASN A 2 9.83 8.04 -20.81
N LYS A 3 9.90 7.14 -19.82
CA LYS A 3 8.87 6.94 -18.79
C LYS A 3 9.36 7.31 -17.38
N ILE A 4 10.54 7.92 -17.27
CA ILE A 4 11.09 8.37 -16.00
C ILE A 4 10.33 9.63 -15.57
N VAL A 5 9.80 9.61 -14.35
CA VAL A 5 9.19 10.75 -13.67
C VAL A 5 10.11 11.23 -12.54
N LYS A 6 9.88 12.44 -12.01
CA LYS A 6 10.80 13.05 -11.04
C LYS A 6 10.84 12.31 -9.70
N ASN A 7 9.69 11.80 -9.25
CA ASN A 7 9.52 11.16 -7.94
C ASN A 7 8.26 10.27 -7.90
N ALA A 8 8.03 9.62 -6.75
CA ALA A 8 6.91 8.72 -6.56
C ALA A 8 5.56 9.46 -6.56
N GLU A 9 5.52 10.70 -6.07
CA GLU A 9 4.31 11.53 -6.05
C GLU A 9 3.80 11.82 -7.46
N GLU A 10 4.69 12.17 -8.39
CA GLU A 10 4.37 12.32 -9.82
C GLU A 10 3.97 10.99 -10.45
N ALA A 11 4.58 9.87 -10.03
CA ALA A 11 4.25 8.55 -10.57
C ALA A 11 2.82 8.09 -10.25
N ILE A 12 2.24 8.58 -9.14
CA ILE A 12 0.92 8.18 -8.64
C ILE A 12 -0.15 9.25 -8.87
N PHE A 13 0.09 10.23 -9.73
CA PHE A 13 -0.73 11.45 -9.84
C PHE A 13 -2.22 11.15 -10.11
N ASP A 14 -2.51 10.12 -10.91
CA ASP A 14 -3.83 9.69 -11.34
C ASP A 14 -4.49 8.63 -10.45
N ILE A 15 -3.80 8.17 -9.39
CA ILE A 15 -4.40 7.26 -8.41
C ILE A 15 -5.41 8.01 -7.55
N THR A 16 -6.67 7.56 -7.54
CA THR A 16 -7.78 8.14 -6.77
C THR A 16 -8.36 7.15 -5.77
N ASP A 17 -9.27 7.64 -4.93
CA ASP A 17 -10.02 6.82 -3.98
C ASP A 17 -10.75 5.66 -4.66
N GLY A 18 -10.84 4.52 -3.96
CA GLY A 18 -11.62 3.37 -4.42
C GLY A 18 -10.93 2.46 -5.44
N LEU A 19 -9.72 2.80 -5.90
CA LEU A 19 -9.00 1.98 -6.87
C LEU A 19 -8.54 0.64 -6.29
N THR A 20 -8.41 -0.35 -7.19
CA THR A 20 -7.77 -1.63 -6.91
C THR A 20 -6.32 -1.58 -7.38
N ILE A 21 -5.37 -1.87 -6.50
CA ILE A 21 -3.93 -1.76 -6.77
C ILE A 21 -3.24 -3.06 -6.37
N MET A 22 -2.35 -3.57 -7.24
CA MET A 22 -1.43 -4.65 -6.93
C MET A 22 -0.08 -4.10 -6.49
N LEU A 23 0.47 -4.65 -5.41
CA LEU A 23 1.78 -4.27 -4.89
C LEU A 23 2.68 -5.50 -4.81
N GLY A 24 3.93 -5.32 -5.23
CA GLY A 24 4.96 -6.36 -5.12
C GLY A 24 5.52 -6.49 -3.70
N GLY A 25 6.18 -7.61 -3.46
CA GLY A 25 6.96 -7.89 -2.26
C GLY A 25 6.56 -9.18 -1.54
N PHE A 26 7.46 -9.68 -0.69
CA PHE A 26 7.27 -10.81 0.21
C PHE A 26 7.75 -10.43 1.60
N GLY A 27 6.83 -10.34 2.58
CA GLY A 27 7.10 -9.64 3.83
C GLY A 27 7.49 -8.19 3.55
N LEU A 28 8.74 -7.82 3.86
CA LEU A 28 9.32 -6.50 3.58
C LEU A 28 10.29 -6.49 2.39
N CYS A 29 10.61 -7.66 1.81
CA CYS A 29 11.54 -7.76 0.70
C CYS A 29 10.85 -7.42 -0.62
N GLY A 30 11.45 -6.52 -1.42
CA GLY A 30 10.95 -6.19 -2.76
C GLY A 30 9.69 -5.32 -2.80
N ILE A 31 9.34 -4.66 -1.68
CA ILE A 31 8.20 -3.75 -1.61
C ILE A 31 8.51 -2.42 -2.33
N PRO A 32 7.52 -1.78 -2.99
CA PRO A 32 7.70 -0.46 -3.61
C PRO A 32 7.62 0.66 -2.56
N GLU A 33 8.61 0.73 -1.66
CA GLU A 33 8.57 1.57 -0.45
C GLU A 33 8.24 3.04 -0.73
N HIS A 34 8.91 3.67 -1.71
CA HIS A 34 8.66 5.07 -2.04
C HIS A 34 7.25 5.32 -2.58
N SER A 35 6.71 4.42 -3.38
CA SER A 35 5.33 4.52 -3.88
C SER A 35 4.31 4.34 -2.76
N ILE A 36 4.57 3.43 -1.81
CA ILE A 36 3.72 3.24 -0.62
C ILE A 36 3.72 4.51 0.25
N ARG A 37 4.90 5.11 0.49
CA ARG A 37 5.00 6.38 1.21
C ARG A 37 4.26 7.52 0.49
N ALA A 38 4.36 7.58 -0.84
CA ALA A 38 3.62 8.57 -1.63
C ALA A 38 2.10 8.37 -1.50
N LEU A 39 1.60 7.13 -1.56
CA LEU A 39 0.18 6.81 -1.31
C LEU A 39 -0.25 7.22 0.12
N PHE A 40 0.58 6.95 1.12
CA PHE A 40 0.34 7.33 2.52
C PHE A 40 0.23 8.85 2.69
N SER A 41 1.12 9.60 2.05
CA SER A 41 1.13 11.06 2.07
C SER A 41 -0.05 11.65 1.31
N LYS A 42 -0.39 11.11 0.13
CA LYS A 42 -1.53 11.55 -0.69
C LYS A 42 -2.87 11.32 0.00
N GLY A 43 -2.94 10.39 0.96
CA GLY A 43 -4.11 10.20 1.82
C GLY A 43 -5.31 9.55 1.15
N ILE A 44 -5.10 8.91 -0.02
CA ILE A 44 -6.12 8.20 -0.80
C ILE A 44 -6.83 7.16 0.08
N LYS A 45 -8.16 7.08 0.00
CA LYS A 45 -8.99 6.19 0.81
C LYS A 45 -9.62 5.08 -0.02
N ASN A 46 -10.20 4.13 0.70
CA ASN A 46 -11.04 3.07 0.16
C ASN A 46 -10.34 2.14 -0.84
N LEU A 47 -9.02 1.99 -0.75
CA LEU A 47 -8.26 1.15 -1.67
C LEU A 47 -8.58 -0.33 -1.48
N THR A 48 -8.64 -1.06 -2.60
CA THR A 48 -8.51 -2.53 -2.59
C THR A 48 -7.07 -2.88 -2.93
N CYS A 49 -6.33 -3.43 -1.98
CA CYS A 49 -4.93 -3.77 -2.16
C CYS A 49 -4.76 -5.28 -2.35
N ILE A 50 -3.99 -5.67 -3.36
CA ILE A 50 -3.64 -7.06 -3.66
C ILE A 50 -2.13 -7.21 -3.44
N SER A 51 -1.72 -8.08 -2.52
CA SER A 51 -0.32 -8.30 -2.16
C SER A 51 -0.18 -9.64 -1.44
N ASN A 52 1.01 -10.24 -1.42
CA ASN A 52 1.25 -11.45 -0.64
C ASN A 52 0.94 -11.24 0.86
N ASN A 53 1.38 -10.10 1.41
CA ASN A 53 1.18 -9.68 2.80
C ASN A 53 0.80 -8.20 2.90
N ALA A 54 0.34 -7.78 4.09
CA ALA A 54 0.14 -6.38 4.44
C ALA A 54 1.43 -5.69 4.97
N GLY A 55 2.57 -6.40 5.01
CA GLY A 55 3.73 -5.94 5.76
C GLY A 55 3.49 -5.98 7.27
N VAL A 56 4.30 -5.25 8.03
CA VAL A 56 4.20 -5.17 9.50
C VAL A 56 3.83 -3.75 9.93
N ASP A 57 3.56 -3.55 11.22
CA ASP A 57 3.24 -2.22 11.75
C ASP A 57 4.32 -1.18 11.37
N ASN A 58 3.91 0.00 10.89
CA ASN A 58 4.78 1.08 10.40
C ASN A 58 5.66 0.78 9.16
N CYS A 59 5.50 -0.38 8.50
CA CYS A 59 6.31 -0.75 7.32
C CYS A 59 5.46 -1.39 6.21
N GLY A 60 5.78 -1.08 4.94
CA GLY A 60 5.00 -1.58 3.80
C GLY A 60 3.55 -1.11 3.86
N LEU A 61 2.60 -1.99 3.53
CA LEU A 61 1.17 -1.65 3.52
C LEU A 61 0.59 -1.37 4.92
N GLY A 62 1.30 -1.75 6.00
CA GLY A 62 0.94 -1.40 7.38
C GLY A 62 0.79 0.10 7.60
N LEU A 63 1.62 0.91 6.93
CA LEU A 63 1.50 2.37 6.95
C LEU A 63 0.12 2.87 6.48
N LEU A 64 -0.45 2.25 5.46
CA LEU A 64 -1.75 2.65 4.92
C LEU A 64 -2.90 2.26 5.85
N LEU A 65 -2.72 1.23 6.69
CA LEU A 65 -3.71 0.82 7.69
C LEU A 65 -3.83 1.86 8.80
N GLU A 66 -2.73 2.48 9.23
CA GLU A 66 -2.73 3.53 10.27
C GLU A 66 -3.65 4.72 9.93
N LYS A 67 -3.76 5.04 8.63
CA LYS A 67 -4.66 6.09 8.14
C LYS A 67 -6.01 5.56 7.64
N HIS A 68 -6.35 4.28 7.83
CA HIS A 68 -7.56 3.67 7.26
C HIS A 68 -7.70 3.92 5.74
N GLN A 69 -6.60 3.80 5.00
CA GLN A 69 -6.58 4.00 3.55
C GLN A 69 -7.01 2.76 2.77
N ILE A 70 -6.94 1.58 3.39
CA ILE A 70 -7.29 0.29 2.79
C ILE A 70 -8.70 -0.12 3.23
N LYS A 71 -9.59 -0.35 2.27
CA LYS A 71 -10.94 -0.91 2.49
C LYS A 71 -10.96 -2.43 2.40
N LYS A 72 -10.10 -3.01 1.55
CA LYS A 72 -10.05 -4.46 1.33
C LYS A 72 -8.62 -4.89 1.05
N MET A 73 -8.17 -5.95 1.71
CA MET A 73 -6.96 -6.69 1.34
C MET A 73 -7.32 -8.00 0.66
N ILE A 74 -6.60 -8.33 -0.39
CA ILE A 74 -6.56 -9.67 -1.00
C ILE A 74 -5.13 -10.16 -0.83
N ALA A 75 -4.93 -11.12 0.08
CA ALA A 75 -3.61 -11.59 0.49
C ALA A 75 -3.59 -13.10 0.74
N SER A 76 -2.40 -13.70 0.63
CA SER A 76 -2.17 -15.12 0.92
C SER A 76 -1.85 -15.35 2.41
N TYR A 77 -1.27 -14.36 3.08
CA TYR A 77 -0.94 -14.42 4.51
C TYR A 77 -0.93 -13.02 5.14
N VAL A 78 -1.63 -12.86 6.27
CA VAL A 78 -1.84 -11.55 6.93
C VAL A 78 -1.26 -11.46 8.34
N GLY A 79 -0.60 -12.52 8.83
CA GLY A 79 0.00 -12.54 10.17
C GLY A 79 1.11 -11.50 10.35
N GLU A 80 1.47 -11.24 11.61
CA GLU A 80 2.47 -10.23 12.04
C GLU A 80 2.06 -8.76 11.85
N ASN A 81 0.75 -8.48 11.70
CA ASN A 81 0.22 -7.13 11.63
C ASN A 81 -1.01 -6.98 12.53
N LYS A 82 -0.79 -6.51 13.76
CA LYS A 82 -1.84 -6.40 14.78
C LYS A 82 -2.91 -5.39 14.38
N GLU A 83 -2.50 -4.33 13.70
CA GLU A 83 -3.44 -3.30 13.25
C GLU A 83 -4.35 -3.82 12.14
N PHE A 84 -3.81 -4.64 11.24
CA PHE A 84 -4.61 -5.34 10.24
C PHE A 84 -5.64 -6.27 10.90
N GLU A 85 -5.21 -7.11 11.84
CA GLU A 85 -6.10 -8.00 12.59
C GLU A 85 -7.21 -7.23 13.34
N ARG A 86 -6.90 -6.05 13.89
CA ARG A 86 -7.86 -5.18 14.56
C ARG A 86 -8.91 -4.58 13.61
N GLN A 87 -8.55 -4.35 12.35
CA GLN A 87 -9.40 -3.71 11.33
C GLN A 87 -10.22 -4.70 10.48
N LEU A 88 -10.08 -6.01 10.71
CA LEU A 88 -10.92 -7.04 10.09
C LEU A 88 -12.40 -6.93 10.52
#